data_AF-A0A2E3Y6U5-F1
#
_entry.id   AF-A0A2E3Y6U5-F1
#
_cell.length_a   1.000
_cell.length_b   1.000
_cell.length_c   1.000
_cell.angle_alpha   90.00
_cell.angle_beta   90.00
_cell.angle_gamma   90.00
#
_symmetry.space_group_name_H-M   'P 1'
#
loop_
_entity.id
_entity.type
_entity.pdbx_description
1 polymer ?
#
loop_
_entity_poly.entity_id
_entity_poly.type
_entity_poly.pdbx_seq_one_letter_code
_entity_poly.pdbx_strand_id
1 'polypeptide(L)'
;MHRTSIVLFFLCLEIILSQDKGIDYYNNQKFGDAKNYYESVILNNSSIPEAHFGKGASSYQLGDFDSAEKAFDQSLKSSNNLIKSKAYYNLGNTSYKINKKEEAIAYYRKALELNPNDKDAKYNYELLKYQPDPPKEENQDQDKQEQEQQEQEQQEQEQQEQEQQEQEQQEQEQQEQ
;
A
#
# COMPACT_ATOMS: atom_id res chain seq x y z
N MET A 1 -24.66 -41.44 40.63
CA MET A 1 -23.85 -40.19 40.56
C MET A 1 -22.92 -40.22 39.34
N HIS A 2 -23.44 -40.21 38.10
CA HIS A 2 -22.59 -40.21 36.88
C HIS A 2 -23.07 -39.28 35.76
N ARG A 3 -24.12 -38.48 35.98
CA ARG A 3 -24.68 -37.62 34.91
C ARG A 3 -24.01 -36.25 34.78
N THR A 4 -23.33 -35.78 35.82
CA THR A 4 -22.68 -34.46 35.84
C THR A 4 -21.33 -34.43 35.10
N SER A 5 -20.58 -35.54 35.05
CA SER A 5 -19.27 -35.57 34.37
C SER A 5 -19.35 -35.59 32.85
N ILE A 6 -20.42 -36.12 32.25
CA ILE A 6 -20.57 -36.18 30.78
C ILE A 6 -20.93 -34.80 30.22
N VAL A 7 -21.80 -34.04 30.89
CA VAL A 7 -22.21 -32.70 30.44
C VAL A 7 -21.06 -31.70 30.50
N LEU A 8 -20.18 -31.80 31.51
CA LEU A 8 -18.98 -30.97 31.61
C LEU A 8 -17.96 -31.28 30.48
N PHE A 9 -17.85 -32.54 30.08
CA PHE A 9 -16.96 -32.97 29.00
C PHE A 9 -17.47 -32.52 27.61
N PHE A 10 -18.79 -32.48 27.40
CA PHE A 10 -19.39 -31.91 26.18
C PHE A 10 -19.30 -30.38 26.12
N LEU A 11 -19.45 -29.68 27.25
CA LEU A 11 -19.24 -28.23 27.33
C LEU A 11 -17.78 -27.82 27.09
N CYS A 12 -16.81 -28.66 27.49
CA CYS A 12 -15.40 -28.43 27.16
C CYS A 12 -15.05 -28.78 25.70
N LEU A 13 -15.84 -29.61 25.01
CA LEU A 13 -15.58 -29.99 23.62
C LEU A 13 -15.97 -28.90 22.62
N GLU A 14 -17.04 -28.14 22.88
CA GLU A 14 -17.46 -27.03 22.00
C GLU A 14 -16.49 -25.84 22.02
N ILE A 15 -15.77 -25.66 23.14
CA ILE A 15 -14.77 -24.58 23.29
C ILE A 15 -13.51 -24.87 22.46
N ILE A 16 -13.29 -26.13 22.04
CA ILE A 16 -12.11 -26.53 21.26
C ILE A 16 -12.29 -26.27 19.74
N LEU A 17 -13.50 -25.90 19.29
CA LEU A 17 -13.80 -25.65 17.87
C LEU A 17 -14.50 -24.31 17.62
N SER A 18 -14.16 -23.25 18.35
CA SER A 18 -14.44 -21.89 17.83
C SER A 18 -13.49 -21.61 16.67
N GLN A 19 -13.79 -22.17 15.50
CA GLN A 19 -13.26 -21.70 14.23
C GLN A 19 -13.55 -20.19 14.16
N ASP A 20 -12.50 -19.38 14.23
CA ASP A 20 -12.61 -17.94 14.02
C ASP A 20 -13.11 -17.73 12.59
N LYS A 21 -14.40 -17.42 12.43
CA LYS A 21 -15.05 -17.24 11.11
C LYS A 21 -14.33 -16.21 10.25
N GLY A 22 -13.68 -15.22 10.86
CA GLY A 22 -12.88 -14.24 10.13
C GLY A 22 -11.66 -14.88 9.47
N ILE A 23 -11.00 -15.80 10.18
CA ILE A 23 -9.88 -16.58 9.64
C ILE A 23 -10.36 -17.51 8.53
N ASP A 24 -11.53 -18.16 8.71
CA ASP A 24 -12.11 -19.01 7.68
C ASP A 24 -12.43 -18.21 6.39
N TYR A 25 -13.12 -17.08 6.52
CA TYR A 25 -13.37 -16.19 5.38
C TYR A 25 -12.06 -15.73 4.71
N TYR A 26 -11.06 -15.34 5.50
CA TYR A 26 -9.77 -14.90 4.98
C TYR A 26 -9.04 -16.01 4.21
N ASN A 27 -8.97 -17.22 4.76
CA ASN A 27 -8.30 -18.37 4.13
C ASN A 27 -9.02 -18.81 2.84
N ASN A 28 -10.33 -18.63 2.78
CA ASN A 28 -11.13 -18.85 1.57
C ASN A 28 -11.12 -17.64 0.61
N GLN A 29 -10.24 -16.66 0.83
CA GLN A 29 -10.08 -15.43 0.03
C GLN A 29 -11.35 -14.55 -0.04
N LYS A 30 -12.30 -14.77 0.87
CA LYS A 30 -13.51 -13.95 1.03
C LYS A 30 -13.19 -12.74 1.91
N PHE A 31 -12.28 -11.89 1.45
CA PHE A 31 -11.73 -10.80 2.25
C PHE A 31 -12.78 -9.75 2.66
N GLY A 32 -13.80 -9.52 1.82
CA GLY A 32 -14.94 -8.67 2.18
C GLY A 32 -15.74 -9.22 3.38
N ASP A 33 -16.05 -10.52 3.36
CA ASP A 33 -16.76 -11.19 4.45
C ASP A 33 -15.90 -11.21 5.73
N ALA A 34 -14.59 -11.45 5.60
CA ALA A 34 -13.65 -11.40 6.71
C ALA A 34 -13.62 -9.99 7.34
N LYS A 35 -13.50 -8.93 6.52
CA LYS A 35 -13.53 -7.54 6.98
C LYS A 35 -14.82 -7.24 7.74
N ASN A 36 -15.98 -7.57 7.16
CA ASN A 36 -17.29 -7.35 7.78
C ASN A 36 -17.43 -8.10 9.11
N TYR A 37 -16.94 -9.34 9.17
CA TYR A 37 -16.93 -10.13 10.40
C TYR A 37 -16.09 -9.44 11.48
N TYR A 38 -14.85 -9.05 11.17
CA TYR A 38 -14.00 -8.37 12.14
C TYR A 38 -14.56 -7.01 12.58
N GLU A 39 -15.22 -6.27 11.68
CA GLU A 39 -15.96 -5.06 12.04
C GLU A 39 -17.10 -5.33 13.02
N SER A 40 -17.85 -6.41 12.81
CA SER A 40 -18.89 -6.82 13.76
C SER A 40 -18.31 -7.20 15.14
N VAL A 41 -17.14 -7.84 15.17
CA VAL A 41 -16.44 -8.19 16.42
C VAL A 41 -16.01 -6.91 17.15
N ILE A 42 -15.42 -5.95 16.42
CA ILE A 42 -14.99 -4.66 16.97
C ILE A 42 -16.19 -3.87 17.51
N LEU A 43 -17.33 -3.83 16.80
CA LEU A 43 -18.52 -3.11 17.27
C LEU A 43 -19.07 -3.66 18.59
N ASN A 44 -19.01 -4.98 18.79
CA ASN A 44 -19.50 -5.62 20.00
C ASN A 44 -18.47 -5.61 21.14
N ASN A 45 -17.17 -5.50 20.82
CA ASN A 45 -16.09 -5.39 21.78
C ASN A 45 -14.94 -4.52 21.21
N SER A 46 -15.01 -3.22 21.50
CA SER A 46 -14.31 -2.11 20.82
C SER A 46 -12.77 -2.08 20.91
N SER A 47 -12.11 -3.09 21.50
CA SER A 47 -10.66 -3.02 21.72
C SER A 47 -9.97 -4.40 21.69
N ILE A 48 -10.35 -5.28 20.78
CA ILE A 48 -9.64 -6.56 20.56
C ILE A 48 -8.56 -6.36 19.48
N PRO A 49 -7.26 -6.33 19.83
CA PRO A 49 -6.18 -6.11 18.86
C PRO A 49 -6.12 -7.15 17.74
N GLU A 50 -6.53 -8.39 18.01
CA GLU A 50 -6.62 -9.48 17.05
C GLU A 50 -7.69 -9.21 15.99
N ALA A 51 -8.84 -8.66 16.39
CA ALA A 51 -9.91 -8.30 15.46
C ALA A 51 -9.48 -7.14 14.56
N HIS A 52 -8.78 -6.15 15.13
CA HIS A 52 -8.15 -5.08 14.36
C HIS A 52 -7.08 -5.61 13.40
N PHE A 53 -6.27 -6.59 13.81
CA PHE A 53 -5.31 -7.26 12.93
C PHE A 53 -6.02 -7.96 11.75
N GLY A 54 -7.06 -8.73 12.04
CA GLY A 54 -7.85 -9.43 11.03
C GLY A 54 -8.53 -8.48 10.04
N LYS A 55 -9.10 -7.37 10.54
CA LYS A 55 -9.63 -6.29 9.70
C LYS A 55 -8.54 -5.71 8.80
N GLY A 56 -7.36 -5.39 9.36
CA GLY A 56 -6.25 -4.83 8.61
C GLY A 56 -5.76 -5.75 7.50
N ALA A 57 -5.57 -7.03 7.80
CA ALA A 57 -5.17 -8.05 6.83
C ALA A 57 -6.20 -8.16 5.71
N SER A 58 -7.48 -8.20 6.06
CA SER A 58 -8.57 -8.29 5.08
C SER A 58 -8.64 -7.04 4.18
N SER A 59 -8.52 -5.84 4.77
CA SER A 59 -8.48 -4.58 4.02
C SER A 59 -7.27 -4.49 3.09
N TYR A 60 -6.09 -4.96 3.53
CA TYR A 60 -4.88 -5.00 2.70
C TYR A 60 -5.09 -5.87 1.45
N GLN A 61 -5.70 -7.05 1.60
CA GLN A 61 -6.00 -7.94 0.46
C GLN A 61 -7.03 -7.32 -0.50
N LEU A 62 -7.92 -6.47 0.00
CA LEU A 62 -8.88 -5.71 -0.82
C LEU A 62 -8.27 -4.49 -1.51
N GLY A 63 -7.00 -4.14 -1.23
CA GLY A 63 -6.37 -2.91 -1.72
C GLY A 63 -6.83 -1.65 -1.01
N ASP A 64 -7.63 -1.77 0.06
CA ASP A 64 -8.07 -0.66 0.91
C ASP A 64 -6.96 -0.35 1.94
N PHE A 65 -5.87 0.23 1.44
CA PHE A 65 -4.65 0.47 2.21
C PHE A 65 -4.86 1.48 3.34
N ASP A 66 -5.75 2.46 3.18
CA ASP A 66 -6.11 3.42 4.23
C ASP A 66 -6.81 2.73 5.41
N SER A 67 -7.73 1.80 5.13
CA SER A 67 -8.37 1.00 6.18
C SER A 67 -7.40 0.02 6.82
N ALA A 68 -6.51 -0.57 6.01
CA ALA A 68 -5.48 -1.48 6.49
C ALA A 68 -4.55 -0.79 7.48
N GLU A 69 -4.00 0.38 7.13
CA GLU A 69 -3.11 1.17 7.98
C GLU A 69 -3.76 1.48 9.33
N LYS A 70 -4.98 2.06 9.31
CA LYS A 70 -5.71 2.40 10.54
C LYS A 70 -5.98 1.18 11.41
N ALA A 71 -6.36 0.05 10.80
CA ALA A 71 -6.65 -1.16 11.53
C ALA A 71 -5.40 -1.79 12.14
N PHE A 72 -4.28 -1.85 11.42
CA PHE A 72 -3.02 -2.32 11.99
C PHE A 72 -2.50 -1.40 13.09
N ASP A 73 -2.64 -0.09 12.97
CA ASP A 73 -2.30 0.86 14.04
C ASP A 73 -3.09 0.59 15.32
N GLN A 74 -4.40 0.32 15.21
CA GLN A 74 -5.19 -0.11 16.37
C GLN A 74 -4.72 -1.45 16.95
N SER A 75 -4.26 -2.37 16.11
CA SER A 75 -3.70 -3.65 16.56
C SER A 75 -2.40 -3.49 17.37
N LEU A 76 -1.64 -2.40 17.16
CA LEU A 76 -0.44 -2.11 17.94
C LEU A 76 -0.70 -1.86 19.44
N LYS A 77 -1.96 -1.62 19.83
CA LYS A 77 -2.37 -1.53 21.24
C LYS A 77 -2.27 -2.86 22.00
N SER A 78 -1.97 -3.96 21.32
CA SER A 78 -1.79 -5.27 21.96
C SER A 78 -0.64 -5.27 22.97
N SER A 79 -0.85 -5.91 24.11
CA SER A 79 0.23 -6.24 25.05
C SER A 79 1.14 -7.36 24.50
N ASN A 80 0.69 -8.13 23.50
CA ASN A 80 1.44 -9.22 22.91
C ASN A 80 2.42 -8.72 21.84
N ASN A 81 3.72 -8.88 22.09
CA ASN A 81 4.78 -8.48 21.16
C ASN A 81 4.72 -9.22 19.81
N LEU A 82 4.21 -10.46 19.78
CA LEU A 82 4.04 -11.19 18.52
C LEU A 82 2.98 -10.54 17.62
N ILE A 83 1.86 -10.07 18.21
CA ILE A 83 0.82 -9.36 17.46
C ILE A 83 1.35 -8.01 16.98
N LYS A 84 2.01 -7.24 17.85
CA LYS A 84 2.63 -5.97 17.48
C LYS A 84 3.67 -6.13 16.37
N SER A 85 4.52 -7.15 16.45
CA SER A 85 5.50 -7.45 15.42
C SER A 85 4.84 -7.71 14.07
N LYS A 86 3.81 -8.58 14.02
CA LYS A 86 3.04 -8.84 12.80
C LYS A 86 2.30 -7.60 12.28
N ALA A 87 1.75 -6.78 13.16
CA ALA A 87 1.08 -5.53 12.78
C ALA A 87 2.08 -4.54 12.17
N TYR A 88 3.27 -4.36 12.77
CA TYR A 88 4.33 -3.55 12.17
C TYR A 88 4.80 -4.10 10.81
N TYR A 89 4.97 -5.42 10.69
CA TYR A 89 5.31 -6.02 9.39
C TYR A 89 4.27 -5.69 8.32
N ASN A 90 2.98 -5.82 8.64
CA ASN A 90 1.91 -5.51 7.69
C ASN A 90 1.73 -4.01 7.43
N LEU A 91 2.02 -3.14 8.39
CA LEU A 91 2.16 -1.70 8.15
C LEU A 91 3.29 -1.41 7.15
N GLY A 92 4.42 -2.11 7.28
CA GLY A 92 5.51 -2.03 6.30
C GLY A 92 5.07 -2.43 4.90
N ASN A 93 4.36 -3.54 4.77
CA ASN A 93 3.78 -3.98 3.49
C ASN A 93 2.78 -2.95 2.94
N THR A 94 1.93 -2.39 3.81
CA THR A 94 0.91 -1.39 3.45
C THR A 94 1.56 -0.11 2.95
N SER A 95 2.52 0.47 3.69
CA SER A 95 3.29 1.65 3.28
C SER A 95 4.04 1.44 1.97
N TYR A 96 4.63 0.25 1.78
CA TYR A 96 5.29 -0.08 0.52
C TYR A 96 4.32 -0.09 -0.68
N LYS A 97 3.11 -0.64 -0.51
CA LYS A 97 2.08 -0.66 -1.57
C LYS A 97 1.60 0.73 -1.99
N ILE A 98 1.70 1.72 -1.11
CA ILE A 98 1.36 3.12 -1.38
C ILE A 98 2.59 4.00 -1.65
N ASN A 99 3.72 3.39 -2.06
CA ASN A 99 4.99 4.05 -2.42
C ASN A 99 5.64 4.88 -1.31
N LYS A 100 5.35 4.59 -0.03
CA LYS A 100 6.00 5.23 1.12
C LYS A 100 7.15 4.35 1.64
N LYS A 101 8.25 4.33 0.87
CA LYS A 101 9.39 3.41 1.09
C LYS A 101 10.07 3.60 2.45
N GLU A 102 10.31 4.83 2.87
CA GLU A 102 11.01 5.16 4.12
C GLU A 102 10.21 4.70 5.34
N GLU A 103 8.89 4.89 5.30
CA GLU A 103 7.97 4.42 6.32
C GLU A 103 7.93 2.89 6.37
N ALA A 104 7.90 2.24 5.20
CA ALA A 104 7.95 0.78 5.12
C ALA A 104 9.21 0.22 5.80
N ILE A 105 10.38 0.79 5.50
CA ILE A 105 11.66 0.43 6.13
C ILE A 105 11.59 0.62 7.66
N ALA A 106 11.04 1.74 8.13
CA ALA A 106 10.90 2.02 9.56
C ALA A 106 9.99 1.00 10.25
N TYR A 107 8.88 0.61 9.62
CA TYR A 107 7.95 -0.39 10.14
C TYR A 107 8.56 -1.79 10.17
N TYR A 108 9.24 -2.23 9.10
CA TYR A 108 9.94 -3.52 9.12
C TYR A 108 11.03 -3.57 10.20
N ARG A 109 11.75 -2.46 10.42
CA ARG A 109 12.72 -2.37 11.52
C ARG A 109 12.05 -2.59 12.88
N LYS A 110 10.92 -1.93 13.16
CA LYS A 110 10.16 -2.13 14.40
C LYS A 110 9.64 -3.56 14.54
N ALA A 111 9.21 -4.19 13.43
CA ALA A 111 8.80 -5.59 13.45
C ALA A 111 9.95 -6.52 13.88
N LEU A 112 11.16 -6.29 13.35
CA LEU A 112 12.39 -7.04 13.66
C LEU A 112 12.93 -6.76 15.07
N GLU A 113 12.75 -5.56 15.61
CA GLU A 113 13.06 -5.24 17.01
C GLU A 113 12.23 -6.10 17.97
N LEU A 114 10.97 -6.39 17.62
CA LEU A 114 10.08 -7.24 18.43
C LEU A 114 10.22 -8.74 18.13
N ASN A 115 10.53 -9.11 16.89
CA ASN A 115 10.75 -10.49 16.47
C ASN A 115 11.96 -10.57 15.51
N PRO A 116 13.18 -10.73 16.05
CA PRO A 116 14.40 -10.77 15.24
C PRO A 116 14.48 -11.95 14.25
N ASN A 117 13.63 -12.97 14.43
CA ASN A 117 13.62 -14.19 13.61
C ASN A 117 12.59 -14.15 12.47
N ASP A 118 11.87 -13.04 12.30
CA ASP A 118 10.94 -12.87 11.19
C ASP A 118 11.71 -12.74 9.86
N LYS A 119 11.74 -13.83 9.10
CA LYS A 119 12.48 -13.91 7.84
C LYS A 119 11.88 -13.01 6.76
N ASP A 120 10.56 -12.87 6.73
CA ASP A 120 9.86 -12.08 5.72
C ASP A 120 10.08 -10.58 5.97
N ALA A 121 9.99 -10.15 7.24
CA ALA A 121 10.31 -8.79 7.63
C ALA A 121 11.78 -8.45 7.34
N LYS A 122 12.71 -9.38 7.59
CA LYS A 122 14.13 -9.19 7.30
C LYS A 122 14.38 -9.06 5.80
N TYR A 123 13.80 -9.96 5.00
CA TYR A 123 13.92 -9.92 3.55
C TYR A 123 13.39 -8.60 2.99
N ASN A 124 12.18 -8.17 3.38
CA ASN A 124 11.60 -6.92 2.91
C ASN A 124 12.41 -5.69 3.36
N TYR A 125 12.89 -5.67 4.61
CA TYR A 125 13.77 -4.61 5.12
C TYR A 125 15.06 -4.49 4.31
N GLU A 126 15.75 -5.61 4.10
CA GLU A 126 17.02 -5.65 3.35
C GLU A 126 16.78 -5.28 1.88
N LEU A 127 15.73 -5.81 1.26
CA LEU A 127 15.35 -5.48 -0.12
C LEU A 127 15.16 -3.97 -0.28
N LEU A 128 14.37 -3.33 0.57
CA LEU A 128 14.11 -1.89 0.45
C LEU A 128 15.31 -1.02 0.84
N LYS A 129 16.13 -1.47 1.79
CA LYS A 129 17.31 -0.71 2.23
C LYS A 129 18.43 -0.73 1.21
N TYR A 130 18.59 -1.85 0.49
CA TYR A 130 19.70 -2.07 -0.45
C TYR A 130 19.28 -2.03 -1.91
N GLN A 131 17.99 -1.91 -2.24
CA GLN A 131 17.57 -1.42 -3.55
C GLN A 131 17.82 0.09 -3.60
N PRO A 132 18.79 0.57 -4.42
CA PRO A 132 18.82 1.97 -4.78
C PRO A 132 17.47 2.29 -5.41
N ASP A 133 16.89 3.44 -5.05
CA ASP A 133 15.77 3.95 -5.85
C ASP A 133 16.23 3.98 -7.30
N PRO A 134 15.39 3.55 -8.27
CA PRO A 134 15.69 3.90 -9.66
C PRO A 134 16.00 5.39 -9.65
N PRO A 135 17.08 5.84 -10.34
CA PRO A 135 17.44 7.24 -10.38
C PRO A 135 16.15 8.01 -10.62
N LYS A 136 15.81 8.91 -9.68
CA LYS A 136 14.60 9.70 -9.80
C LYS A 136 14.58 10.23 -11.23
N GLU A 137 13.48 10.01 -11.95
CA GLU A 137 13.22 10.70 -13.22
C GLU A 137 12.95 12.19 -12.92
N GLU A 138 13.85 12.84 -12.17
CA GLU A 138 13.73 14.22 -11.70
C GLU A 138 13.86 15.21 -12.88
N ASN A 139 14.18 14.72 -14.08
CA ASN A 139 14.36 15.52 -15.28
C ASN A 139 13.49 15.12 -16.49
N GLN A 140 12.66 14.07 -16.45
CA GLN A 140 11.88 13.72 -17.65
C GLN A 140 10.83 14.77 -18.02
N ASP A 141 10.28 15.48 -17.03
CA ASP A 141 9.33 16.57 -17.28
C ASP A 141 10.05 17.86 -17.70
N GLN A 142 11.28 18.10 -17.22
CA GLN A 142 12.09 19.26 -17.64
C GLN A 142 12.69 19.07 -19.03
N ASP A 143 13.23 17.88 -19.32
CA ASP A 143 13.79 17.54 -20.63
C ASP A 143 12.68 17.54 -21.71
N LYS A 144 11.46 17.11 -21.37
CA LYS A 144 10.30 17.22 -22.27
C LYS A 144 9.85 18.67 -22.46
N GLN A 145 9.79 19.47 -21.40
CA GLN A 145 9.41 20.89 -21.52
C GLN A 145 10.44 21.69 -22.32
N GLU A 146 11.74 21.45 -22.12
CA GLU A 146 12.79 22.06 -22.94
C GLU A 146 12.73 21.60 -24.40
N GLN A 147 12.45 20.32 -24.66
CA GLN A 147 12.27 19.82 -26.04
C GLN A 147 11.03 20.41 -26.72
N GLU A 148 9.89 20.48 -26.02
CA GLU A 148 8.66 21.09 -26.55
C GLU A 148 8.85 22.60 -26.80
N GLN A 149 9.60 23.28 -25.95
CA GLN A 149 9.89 24.71 -26.11
C GLN A 149 10.86 24.96 -27.28
N GLN A 150 11.87 24.10 -27.47
CA GLN A 150 12.78 24.18 -28.62
C GLN A 150 12.05 23.89 -29.95
N GLU A 151 11.14 22.92 -29.98
CA GLU A 151 10.33 22.65 -31.18
C GLU A 151 9.40 23.81 -31.52
N GLN A 152 8.81 24.48 -30.52
CA GLN A 152 7.99 25.67 -30.73
C GLN A 152 8.81 26.85 -31.29
N GLU A 153 9.98 27.12 -30.72
CA GLU A 153 10.87 28.18 -31.21
C GLU A 153 11.32 27.94 -32.66
N GLN A 154 11.59 26.68 -33.01
CA GLN A 154 11.98 26.32 -34.37
C GLN A 154 10.83 26.50 -35.36
N GLN A 155 9.60 26.12 -34.99
CA GLN A 155 8.42 26.34 -35.82
C GLN A 155 8.12 27.82 -36.05
N GLU A 156 8.29 28.67 -35.03
CA GLU A 156 8.12 30.12 -35.17
C GLU A 156 9.17 30.73 -36.11
N GLN A 157 10.42 30.27 -36.04
CA GLN A 157 11.48 30.73 -36.95
C GLN A 157 11.20 30.32 -38.40
N GLU A 158 10.80 29.07 -38.63
CA GLU A 158 10.43 28.59 -39.97
C GLU A 158 9.24 29.36 -40.55
N GLN A 159 8.25 29.71 -39.70
CA GLN A 159 7.11 30.51 -40.14
C GLN A 159 7.52 31.95 -40.50
N GLN A 160 8.39 32.58 -39.70
CA GLN A 160 8.90 33.93 -39.99
C GLN A 160 9.71 33.97 -41.29
N GLU A 161 10.55 32.95 -41.54
CA GLU A 161 11.30 32.84 -42.79
C GLU A 161 10.38 32.67 -44.00
N GLN A 162 9.31 31.87 -43.88
CA GLN A 162 8.31 31.72 -44.94
C GLN A 162 7.56 33.03 -45.21
N GLU A 163 7.11 33.73 -44.17
CA GLU A 163 6.43 35.03 -44.31
C GLU A 163 7.36 36.08 -44.95
N GLN A 164 8.64 36.08 -44.60
CA GLN A 164 9.61 36.99 -45.21
C GLN A 164 9.85 36.65 -46.69
N GLN A 165 9.98 35.38 -47.04
CA GLN A 165 10.11 34.94 -48.44
C GLN A 165 8.87 35.29 -49.27
N GLU A 166 7.67 35.13 -48.71
CA GLU A 166 6.43 35.52 -49.38
C GLU A 166 6.34 37.04 -49.58
N GLN A 167 6.76 37.84 -48.60
CA GLN A 167 6.82 39.30 -48.72
C GLN A 167 7.83 39.73 -49.79
N GLU A 168 9.04 39.16 -49.78
CA GLU A 168 10.06 39.44 -50.79
C GLU A 168 9.59 39.05 -52.20
N GLN A 169 8.87 37.93 -52.34
CA GLN A 169 8.30 37.51 -53.61
C GLN A 169 7.19 38.47 -54.07
N GLN A 170 6.29 38.89 -53.17
CA GLN A 170 5.25 39.87 -53.48
C GLN A 170 5.83 41.24 -53.86
N GLU A 171 6.90 41.69 -53.21
CA GLU A 171 7.59 42.93 -53.57
C GLU A 171 8.27 42.84 -54.94
N GLN A 172 8.89 41.71 -55.27
CA GLN A 172 9.46 41.46 -56.61
C GLN A 172 8.36 41.47 -57.69
N GLU A 173 7.24 40.78 -57.45
CA GLU A 173 6.11 40.75 -58.38
C GLU A 173 5.47 42.14 -58.58
N GLN A 174 5.49 43.02 -57.58
CA GLN A 174 5.02 44.40 -57.69
C GLN A 174 6.00 45.32 -58.43
N GLN A 175 7.31 45.03 -58.41
CA GLN A 175 8.31 45.82 -59.14
C GLN A 175 8.38 45.46 -60.64
N GLU A 176 7.85 44.29 -61.04
CA GLU A 176 7.79 43.83 -62.43
C GLU A 176 6.51 44.24 -63.20
N GLN A 177 5.57 44.95 -62.55
CA GLN A 177 4.33 45.50 -63.15
C GLN A 177 4.43 47.00 -63.44
#